data_AF-A0A831X8V0-F1
#
_entry.id   AF-A0A831X8V0-F1
#
_cell.length_a   1.000
_cell.length_b   1.000
_cell.length_c   1.000
_cell.angle_alpha   90.00
_cell.angle_beta   90.00
_cell.angle_gamma   90.00
#
_symmetry.space_group_name_H-M   'P 1'
#
loop_
_entity.id
_entity.type
_entity.pdbx_description
1 polymer ?
#
loop_
_entity_poly.entity_id
_entity_poly.type
_entity_poly.pdbx_seq_one_letter_code
_entity_poly.pdbx_strand_id
1 'polypeptide(L)'
;MSLAPRRYNLPPHPEEFRALAKARERVNDRAQDAEVLVVSHYHRDHYTPPYESLFECCGEDDFRAVYSGRKALLMKALDKQTPFNQKKRAWQLAREIERLGLKVRQINEESISFGKTTLVFFPSFHGSAKLGRVLVLILKYRDDCTLVFAPDVQGPVDDATFKKLLTMKFDLAIVGGPPLYLKNRSEELSSIAEKGLVNLAALVRANPHRVVVSHHLLRSPSWIEALEHHGASRNDLLTYSAIRGVPHTLLEASRKLLYESDPPPPSYESLLVKHKGEKCTKLLHALG
;
A
#
# COMPACT_ATOMS: atom_id res chain seq x y z
N MET A 1 1.53 -4.82 3.63
CA MET A 1 0.09 -5.05 3.87
C MET A 1 -0.15 -5.01 5.38
N SER A 2 -1.26 -4.43 5.85
CA SER A 2 -1.63 -4.42 7.27
C SER A 2 -3.15 -4.32 7.40
N LEU A 3 -3.76 -5.06 8.32
CA LEU A 3 -5.20 -4.99 8.59
C LEU A 3 -5.53 -3.88 9.59
N ALA A 4 -6.58 -3.11 9.32
CA ALA A 4 -7.06 -2.09 10.26
C ALA A 4 -7.57 -2.75 11.57
N PRO A 5 -6.97 -2.45 12.74
CA PRO A 5 -7.32 -3.12 13.99
C PRO A 5 -8.78 -2.97 14.42
N ARG A 6 -9.42 -1.86 14.04
CA ARG A 6 -10.87 -1.63 14.20
C ARG A 6 -11.41 -0.91 12.98
N ARG A 7 -12.54 -1.40 12.44
CA ARG A 7 -13.34 -0.78 11.38
C ARG A 7 -14.80 -1.10 11.67
N TYR A 8 -15.69 -0.09 11.65
CA TYR A 8 -17.07 -0.24 12.13
C TYR A 8 -17.15 -0.75 13.58
N ASN A 9 -16.16 -0.40 14.42
CA ASN A 9 -15.94 -0.94 15.76
C ASN A 9 -15.69 -2.46 15.84
N LEU A 10 -15.55 -3.14 14.71
CA LEU A 10 -15.26 -4.57 14.62
C LEU A 10 -13.75 -4.81 14.36
N PRO A 11 -13.14 -5.82 15.01
CA PRO A 11 -11.78 -6.24 14.66
C PRO A 11 -11.76 -6.91 13.28
N PRO A 12 -10.59 -7.11 12.65
CA PRO A 12 -10.53 -7.81 11.37
C PRO A 12 -11.22 -9.17 11.45
N HIS A 13 -11.92 -9.56 10.39
CA HIS A 13 -12.57 -10.86 10.27
C HIS A 13 -11.53 -11.98 10.05
N PRO A 14 -11.78 -13.25 10.46
CA PRO A 14 -10.90 -14.38 10.12
C PRO A 14 -10.55 -14.46 8.62
N GLU A 15 -11.51 -14.21 7.73
CA GLU A 15 -11.27 -14.15 6.27
C GLU A 15 -10.24 -13.08 5.86
N GLU A 16 -10.18 -11.95 6.57
CA GLU A 16 -9.15 -10.93 6.32
C GLU A 16 -7.76 -11.44 6.68
N PHE A 17 -7.64 -12.20 7.77
CA PHE A 17 -6.38 -12.85 8.15
C PHE A 17 -5.98 -13.96 7.16
N ARG A 18 -6.93 -14.79 6.69
CA ARG A 18 -6.67 -15.81 5.65
C ARG A 18 -6.17 -15.16 4.35
N ALA A 19 -6.82 -14.07 3.93
CA ALA A 19 -6.38 -13.31 2.75
C ALA A 19 -5.00 -12.67 2.95
N LEU A 20 -4.72 -12.12 4.13
CA LEU A 20 -3.43 -11.54 4.47
C LEU A 20 -2.31 -12.59 4.47
N ALA A 21 -2.53 -13.79 5.05
CA ALA A 21 -1.57 -14.88 5.05
C ALA A 21 -1.19 -15.30 3.62
N LYS A 22 -2.19 -15.55 2.76
CA LYS A 22 -1.97 -15.85 1.34
C LYS A 22 -1.26 -14.72 0.59
N ALA A 23 -1.53 -13.47 0.96
CA ALA A 23 -0.85 -12.33 0.35
C ALA A 23 0.62 -12.24 0.81
N ARG A 24 0.90 -12.59 2.07
CA ARG A 24 2.27 -12.69 2.59
C ARG A 24 3.09 -13.73 1.85
N GLU A 25 2.56 -14.94 1.65
CA GLU A 25 3.21 -16.00 0.87
C GLU A 25 3.62 -15.48 -0.52
N ARG A 26 2.68 -14.87 -1.25
CA ARG A 26 2.96 -14.28 -2.56
C ARG A 26 4.05 -13.21 -2.54
N VAL A 27 4.11 -12.38 -1.49
CA VAL A 27 5.16 -11.38 -1.34
C VAL A 27 6.52 -12.05 -1.12
N ASN A 28 6.58 -13.06 -0.26
CA ASN A 28 7.81 -13.80 0.01
C ASN A 28 8.33 -14.50 -1.25
N ASP A 29 7.43 -15.14 -2.02
CA ASP A 29 7.77 -15.81 -3.28
C ASP A 29 8.33 -14.82 -4.30
N ARG A 30 7.59 -13.73 -4.56
CA ARG A 30 7.99 -12.71 -5.55
C ARG A 30 9.23 -11.92 -5.14
N ALA A 31 9.51 -11.84 -3.84
CA ALA A 31 10.76 -11.25 -3.37
C ALA A 31 11.99 -12.11 -3.69
N GLN A 32 11.85 -13.43 -3.87
CA GLN A 32 12.96 -14.29 -4.33
C GLN A 32 13.36 -14.00 -5.77
N ASP A 33 12.40 -13.61 -6.61
CA ASP A 33 12.63 -13.26 -8.01
C ASP A 33 13.26 -11.85 -8.18
N ALA A 34 13.32 -11.06 -7.10
CA ALA A 34 13.71 -9.66 -7.15
C ALA A 34 15.18 -9.43 -6.77
N GLU A 35 15.92 -8.76 -7.65
CA GLU A 35 17.29 -8.32 -7.36
C GLU A 35 17.33 -7.03 -6.52
N VAL A 36 16.36 -6.14 -6.74
CA VAL A 36 16.28 -4.81 -6.14
C VAL A 36 14.92 -4.65 -5.48
N LEU A 37 14.93 -4.19 -4.24
CA LEU A 37 13.72 -3.90 -3.47
C LEU A 37 13.56 -2.40 -3.26
N VAL A 38 12.31 -1.93 -3.21
CA VAL A 38 11.98 -0.52 -2.96
C VAL A 38 11.00 -0.42 -1.80
N VAL A 39 11.32 0.45 -0.82
CA VAL A 39 10.42 0.82 0.27
C VAL A 39 9.99 2.28 0.08
N SER A 40 8.73 2.46 -0.31
CA SER A 40 8.19 3.77 -0.69
C SER A 40 8.03 4.75 0.49
N HIS A 41 7.70 4.24 1.67
CA HIS A 41 7.60 4.99 2.93
C HIS A 41 7.43 4.03 4.12
N TYR A 42 7.27 4.55 5.34
CA TYR A 42 7.43 3.79 6.58
C TYR A 42 6.11 3.56 7.36
N HIS A 43 5.00 3.41 6.65
CA HIS A 43 3.82 2.73 7.20
C HIS A 43 4.03 1.22 7.12
N ARG A 44 3.49 0.48 8.10
CA ARG A 44 3.78 -0.95 8.30
C ARG A 44 3.28 -1.82 7.14
N ASP A 45 2.34 -1.31 6.38
CA ASP A 45 1.82 -1.93 5.18
C ASP A 45 2.72 -1.77 3.93
N HIS A 46 3.83 -1.05 4.01
CA HIS A 46 4.73 -0.78 2.87
C HIS A 46 6.12 -1.42 2.98
N TYR A 47 6.35 -2.20 4.03
CA TYR A 47 7.56 -3.01 4.20
C TYR A 47 7.24 -4.25 5.04
N THR A 48 8.18 -5.20 5.14
CA THR A 48 8.04 -6.35 6.05
C THR A 48 8.78 -6.02 7.35
N PRO A 49 8.08 -5.88 8.49
CA PRO A 49 8.74 -5.64 9.77
C PRO A 49 9.66 -6.79 10.21
N PRO A 50 10.75 -6.51 10.96
CA PRO A 50 11.68 -7.53 11.47
C PRO A 50 11.20 -8.16 12.79
N TYR A 51 9.89 -8.31 12.98
CA TYR A 51 9.28 -8.84 14.20
C TYR A 51 7.97 -9.55 13.91
N GLU A 52 7.56 -10.44 14.81
CA GLU A 52 6.25 -11.08 14.73
C GLU A 52 5.12 -10.04 14.82
N SER A 53 4.16 -10.13 13.91
CA SER A 53 2.98 -9.28 13.90
C SER A 53 1.75 -10.01 13.40
N LEU A 54 0.66 -9.84 14.16
CA LEU A 54 -0.66 -10.33 13.81
C LEU A 54 -1.22 -9.58 12.60
N PHE A 55 -1.18 -8.25 12.64
CA PHE A 55 -1.86 -7.38 11.66
C PHE A 55 -1.10 -7.25 10.35
N GLU A 56 0.23 -7.48 10.34
CA GLU A 56 1.03 -7.55 9.12
C GLU A 56 1.28 -8.99 8.64
N CYS A 57 0.87 -9.99 9.45
CA CYS A 57 1.09 -11.43 9.27
C CYS A 57 2.50 -11.73 8.79
N CYS A 58 3.49 -11.35 9.60
CA CYS A 58 4.90 -11.60 9.32
C CYS A 58 5.65 -11.99 10.59
N GLY A 59 6.82 -12.59 10.42
CA GLY A 59 7.83 -12.83 11.46
C GLY A 59 9.24 -12.77 10.87
N GLU A 60 10.21 -13.30 11.61
CA GLU A 60 11.62 -13.29 11.18
C GLU A 60 11.85 -14.02 9.85
N ASP A 61 11.19 -15.17 9.65
CA ASP A 61 11.31 -15.93 8.41
C ASP A 61 10.80 -15.13 7.21
N ASP A 62 9.69 -14.41 7.35
CA ASP A 62 9.18 -13.54 6.28
C ASP A 62 10.12 -12.37 6.02
N PHE A 63 10.73 -11.80 7.07
CA PHE A 63 11.71 -10.73 6.94
C PHE A 63 12.93 -11.21 6.14
N ARG A 64 13.51 -12.35 6.52
CA ARG A 64 14.64 -12.95 5.80
C ARG A 64 14.25 -13.36 4.39
N ALA A 65 13.09 -13.98 4.22
CA ALA A 65 12.56 -14.34 2.91
C ALA A 65 12.37 -13.11 2.01
N VAL A 66 12.04 -11.94 2.52
CA VAL A 66 11.97 -10.75 1.67
C VAL A 66 13.36 -10.20 1.36
N TYR A 67 14.26 -10.08 2.34
CA TYR A 67 15.45 -9.24 2.21
C TYR A 67 16.79 -9.97 2.02
N SER A 68 16.96 -11.22 2.46
CA SER A 68 18.26 -11.89 2.46
C SER A 68 18.76 -12.23 1.04
N GLY A 69 20.01 -11.88 0.71
CA GLY A 69 20.61 -12.23 -0.60
C GLY A 69 20.21 -11.32 -1.77
N ARG A 70 19.60 -10.17 -1.49
CA ARG A 70 19.17 -9.19 -2.52
C ARG A 70 20.37 -8.32 -2.88
N LYS A 71 20.38 -7.73 -4.08
CA LYS A 71 21.50 -6.86 -4.50
C LYS A 71 21.44 -5.49 -3.82
N ALA A 72 20.25 -4.92 -3.69
CA ALA A 72 20.07 -3.61 -3.07
C ALA A 72 18.68 -3.41 -2.49
N LEU A 73 18.60 -2.64 -1.40
CA LEU A 73 17.36 -2.07 -0.89
C LEU A 73 17.39 -0.55 -1.06
N LEU A 74 16.41 -0.03 -1.79
CA LEU A 74 16.18 1.40 -2.03
C LEU A 74 15.08 1.88 -1.08
N MET A 75 15.41 2.75 -0.13
CA MET A 75 14.48 3.23 0.89
C MET A 75 14.24 4.73 0.74
N LYS A 76 13.01 5.22 0.91
CA LYS A 76 12.75 6.66 0.95
C LYS A 76 13.65 7.37 1.97
N ALA A 77 14.42 8.36 1.53
CA ALA A 77 15.23 9.21 2.38
C ALA A 77 14.40 9.90 3.47
N LEU A 78 14.97 10.02 4.67
CA LEU A 78 14.36 10.77 5.76
C LEU A 78 14.60 12.27 5.55
N ASP A 79 13.55 13.06 5.77
CA ASP A 79 13.59 14.52 5.60
C ASP A 79 12.95 15.24 6.81
N LYS A 80 12.93 16.58 6.77
CA LYS A 80 12.33 17.43 7.81
C LYS A 80 10.82 17.17 8.00
N GLN A 81 10.13 16.71 6.96
CA GLN A 81 8.70 16.43 6.98
C GLN A 81 8.38 14.98 7.36
N THR A 82 9.39 14.13 7.53
CA THR A 82 9.19 12.73 7.88
C THR A 82 8.78 12.62 9.36
N PRO A 83 7.59 12.07 9.67
CA PRO A 83 7.11 11.97 11.06
C PRO A 83 8.05 11.15 11.95
N PHE A 84 8.10 11.47 13.25
CA PHE A 84 8.98 10.80 14.21
C PHE A 84 8.82 9.27 14.21
N ASN A 85 7.59 8.76 14.20
CA ASN A 85 7.32 7.33 14.16
C ASN A 85 7.82 6.66 12.87
N GLN A 86 7.75 7.36 11.74
CA GLN A 86 8.30 6.89 10.47
C GLN A 86 9.84 6.87 10.50
N LYS A 87 10.49 7.89 11.09
CA LYS A 87 11.93 7.89 11.33
C LYS A 87 12.33 6.67 12.15
N LYS A 88 11.70 6.44 13.32
CA LYS A 88 12.00 5.29 14.18
C LYS A 88 11.92 3.96 13.44
N ARG A 89 10.86 3.77 12.63
CA ARG A 89 10.68 2.57 11.80
C ARG A 89 11.75 2.42 10.72
N ALA A 90 12.12 3.51 10.05
CA ALA A 90 13.17 3.51 9.05
C ALA A 90 14.54 3.13 9.66
N TRP A 91 14.89 3.71 10.80
CA TRP A 91 16.13 3.38 11.53
C TRP A 91 16.16 1.92 11.95
N GLN A 92 15.05 1.41 12.51
CA GLN A 92 14.95 0.01 12.89
C GLN A 92 15.12 -0.90 11.67
N LEU A 93 14.39 -0.62 10.58
CA LEU A 93 14.47 -1.40 9.36
C LEU A 93 15.90 -1.40 8.79
N ALA A 94 16.50 -0.22 8.59
CA ALA A 94 17.85 -0.10 8.05
C ALA A 94 18.88 -0.91 8.86
N ARG A 95 18.83 -0.80 10.19
CA ARG A 95 19.72 -1.56 11.09
C ARG A 95 19.57 -3.07 10.94
N GLU A 96 18.34 -3.59 10.88
CA GLU A 96 18.13 -5.03 10.72
C GLU A 96 18.50 -5.53 9.31
N ILE A 97 18.33 -4.69 8.28
CA ILE A 97 18.76 -4.99 6.90
C ILE A 97 20.29 -5.03 6.78
N GLU A 98 21.00 -4.10 7.42
CA GLU A 98 22.46 -4.08 7.45
C GLU A 98 23.03 -5.35 8.12
N ARG A 99 22.36 -5.87 9.15
CA ARG A 99 22.72 -7.17 9.78
C ARG A 99 22.57 -8.37 8.83
N LEU A 100 21.74 -8.26 7.79
CA LEU A 100 21.63 -9.26 6.73
C LEU A 100 22.67 -9.07 5.62
N GLY A 101 23.55 -8.06 5.71
CA GLY A 101 24.55 -7.74 4.70
C GLY A 101 23.97 -7.08 3.44
N LEU A 102 22.70 -6.68 3.45
CA LEU A 102 22.06 -6.06 2.29
C LEU A 102 22.38 -4.56 2.25
N LYS A 103 22.91 -4.09 1.12
CA LYS A 103 23.21 -2.68 0.91
C LYS A 103 21.93 -1.83 0.88
N VAL A 104 21.84 -0.90 1.83
CA VAL A 104 20.77 0.11 1.89
C VAL A 104 21.22 1.38 1.17
N ARG A 105 20.34 1.92 0.30
CA ARG A 105 20.50 3.24 -0.29
C ARG A 105 19.27 4.09 0.03
N GLN A 106 19.48 5.27 0.58
CA GLN A 106 18.43 6.24 0.85
C GLN A 106 18.16 7.05 -0.43
N ILE A 107 16.91 7.11 -0.84
CA ILE A 107 16.44 7.64 -2.13
C ILE A 107 15.50 8.81 -1.91
N ASN A 108 15.79 9.94 -2.54
CA ASN A 108 14.89 11.10 -2.53
C ASN A 108 14.35 11.39 -3.93
N GLU A 109 15.18 12.03 -4.77
CA GLU A 109 14.88 12.30 -6.16
C GLU A 109 16.12 12.00 -6.99
N GLU A 110 16.06 10.94 -7.78
CA GLU A 110 17.19 10.44 -8.55
C GLU A 110 16.74 9.42 -9.61
N SER A 111 17.65 9.13 -10.53
CA SER A 111 17.49 8.08 -11.55
C SER A 111 18.59 7.05 -11.37
N ILE A 112 18.23 5.76 -11.36
CA ILE A 112 19.15 4.64 -11.18
C ILE A 112 18.84 3.56 -12.22
N SER A 113 19.85 3.11 -12.95
CA SER A 113 19.71 2.04 -13.94
C SER A 113 20.24 0.71 -13.43
N PHE A 114 19.48 -0.36 -13.67
CA PHE A 114 19.84 -1.76 -13.45
C PHE A 114 19.65 -2.51 -14.78
N GLY A 115 20.75 -2.72 -15.51
CA GLY A 115 20.69 -3.30 -16.86
C GLY A 115 19.80 -2.48 -17.79
N LYS A 116 18.71 -3.09 -18.28
CA LYS A 116 17.73 -2.46 -19.19
C LYS A 116 16.58 -1.75 -18.48
N THR A 117 16.60 -1.70 -17.15
CA THR A 117 15.56 -1.08 -16.33
C THR A 117 16.08 0.21 -15.71
N THR A 118 15.38 1.32 -15.89
CA THR A 118 15.67 2.60 -15.25
C THR A 118 14.58 2.92 -14.24
N LEU A 119 14.98 3.19 -13.00
CA LEU A 119 14.10 3.59 -11.91
C LEU A 119 14.29 5.07 -11.65
N VAL A 120 13.23 5.86 -11.84
CA VAL A 120 13.22 7.30 -11.57
C VAL A 120 12.32 7.57 -10.37
N PHE A 121 12.84 8.28 -9.39
CA PHE A 121 12.16 8.53 -8.13
C PHE A 121 11.90 10.01 -7.93
N PHE A 122 10.78 10.34 -7.30
CA PHE A 122 10.54 11.67 -6.75
C PHE A 122 9.58 11.59 -5.56
N PRO A 123 9.68 12.51 -4.60
CA PRO A 123 8.81 12.52 -3.43
C PRO A 123 7.44 13.17 -3.73
N SER A 124 6.39 12.68 -3.09
CA SER A 124 5.03 13.22 -3.14
C SER A 124 4.44 13.31 -1.73
N PHE A 125 3.58 14.29 -1.45
CA PHE A 125 2.91 14.36 -0.15
C PHE A 125 1.91 13.22 0.05
N HIS A 126 1.93 12.63 1.25
CA HIS A 126 1.02 11.56 1.66
C HIS A 126 -0.23 12.13 2.36
N GLY A 127 -1.09 12.86 1.65
CA GLY A 127 -2.16 13.62 2.32
C GLY A 127 -1.66 15.00 2.74
N SER A 128 -1.84 15.36 4.01
CA SER A 128 -1.33 16.62 4.54
C SER A 128 0.18 16.55 4.81
N ALA A 129 0.83 17.71 4.87
CA ALA A 129 2.25 17.81 5.18
C ALA A 129 2.64 17.14 6.52
N LYS A 130 1.70 17.00 7.46
CA LYS A 130 1.91 16.35 8.77
C LYS A 130 2.14 14.84 8.65
N LEU A 131 1.63 14.22 7.59
CA LEU A 131 1.79 12.79 7.33
C LEU A 131 3.10 12.46 6.59
N GLY A 132 3.80 13.50 6.13
CA GLY A 132 5.07 13.40 5.43
C GLY A 132 4.90 13.11 3.95
N ARG A 133 5.89 12.42 3.39
CA ARG A 133 5.99 12.15 1.94
C ARG A 133 6.11 10.66 1.67
N VAL A 134 5.68 10.26 0.49
CA VAL A 134 5.94 8.94 -0.10
C VAL A 134 6.89 9.08 -1.29
N LEU A 135 7.64 8.02 -1.58
CA LEU A 135 8.45 7.92 -2.78
C LEU A 135 7.59 7.38 -3.92
N VAL A 136 7.42 8.18 -4.96
CA VAL A 136 6.84 7.72 -6.23
C VAL A 136 7.97 7.13 -7.08
N LEU A 137 7.70 5.98 -7.69
CA LEU A 137 8.61 5.29 -8.60
C LEU A 137 8.04 5.32 -10.01
N ILE A 138 8.86 5.71 -10.97
CA ILE A 138 8.64 5.48 -12.40
C ILE A 138 9.66 4.44 -12.85
N LEU A 139 9.18 3.28 -13.28
CA LEU A 139 9.99 2.22 -13.85
C LEU A 139 9.89 2.31 -15.37
N LYS A 140 11.05 2.43 -16.03
CA LYS A 140 11.18 2.36 -17.49
C LYS A 140 11.92 1.10 -17.87
N TYR A 141 11.41 0.33 -18.81
CA TYR A 141 12.08 -0.84 -19.38
C TYR A 141 12.38 -0.59 -20.86
N ARG A 142 13.67 -0.59 -21.23
CA ARG A 142 14.16 -0.34 -22.60
C ARG A 142 13.63 0.94 -23.26
N ASP A 143 13.22 1.91 -22.45
CA ASP A 143 12.51 3.14 -22.88
C ASP A 143 11.17 2.90 -23.63
N ASP A 144 10.72 1.65 -23.73
CA ASP A 144 9.49 1.26 -24.45
C ASP A 144 8.28 1.14 -23.51
N CYS A 145 8.51 0.74 -22.25
CA CYS A 145 7.46 0.49 -21.28
C CYS A 145 7.70 1.31 -20.00
N THR A 146 6.70 2.11 -19.62
CA THR A 146 6.70 2.98 -18.43
C THR A 146 5.58 2.59 -17.48
N LEU A 147 5.98 2.10 -16.31
CA LEU A 147 5.10 1.83 -15.17
C LEU A 147 5.30 2.89 -14.10
N VAL A 148 4.20 3.48 -13.61
CA VAL A 148 4.20 4.35 -12.45
C VAL A 148 3.69 3.60 -11.23
N PHE A 149 4.40 3.71 -10.12
CA PHE A 149 3.98 3.23 -8.81
C PHE A 149 3.90 4.39 -7.83
N ALA A 150 2.67 4.84 -7.57
CA ALA A 150 2.32 5.94 -6.68
C ALA A 150 1.27 5.48 -5.64
N PRO A 151 1.61 4.50 -4.79
CA PRO A 151 0.63 3.70 -4.04
C PRO A 151 -0.12 4.44 -2.94
N ASP A 152 0.41 5.58 -2.47
CA ASP A 152 -0.06 6.30 -1.26
C ASP A 152 -0.11 7.82 -1.46
N VAL A 153 -0.32 8.28 -2.70
CA VAL A 153 -0.43 9.71 -3.02
C VAL A 153 -1.83 10.29 -2.75
N GLN A 154 -2.76 9.44 -2.31
CA GLN A 154 -4.14 9.79 -1.93
C GLN A 154 -4.94 10.49 -3.05
N GLY A 155 -4.92 9.91 -4.25
CA GLY A 155 -5.55 10.45 -5.45
C GLY A 155 -4.88 11.73 -5.89
N PRO A 156 -3.64 11.65 -6.38
CA PRO A 156 -2.55 12.57 -6.02
C PRO A 156 -3.02 13.92 -5.46
N VAL A 157 -3.07 14.05 -4.13
CA VAL A 157 -3.53 15.30 -3.49
C VAL A 157 -2.53 16.45 -3.65
N ASP A 158 -1.25 16.11 -3.85
CA ASP A 158 -0.18 17.03 -4.17
C ASP A 158 -0.27 17.50 -5.63
N ASP A 159 -0.38 18.82 -5.84
CA ASP A 159 -0.61 19.39 -7.17
C ASP A 159 0.57 19.18 -8.10
N ALA A 160 1.80 19.17 -7.59
CA ALA A 160 2.99 18.92 -8.39
C ALA A 160 2.99 17.48 -8.91
N THR A 161 2.69 16.51 -8.04
CA THR A 161 2.54 15.10 -8.41
C THR A 161 1.39 14.90 -9.38
N PHE A 162 0.22 15.49 -9.11
CA PHE A 162 -0.94 15.40 -10.01
C PHE A 162 -0.60 15.90 -11.42
N LYS A 163 -0.06 17.13 -11.54
CA LYS A 163 0.32 17.72 -12.83
C LYS A 163 1.36 16.88 -13.56
N LYS A 164 2.34 16.35 -12.84
CA LYS A 164 3.37 15.46 -13.41
C LYS A 164 2.77 14.18 -13.97
N LEU A 165 1.88 13.51 -13.22
CA LEU A 165 1.24 12.28 -13.69
C LEU A 165 0.25 12.54 -14.82
N LEU A 166 -0.47 13.66 -14.81
CA LEU A 166 -1.43 14.00 -15.84
C LEU A 166 -0.77 14.29 -17.20
N THR A 167 0.43 14.86 -17.20
CA THR A 167 1.15 15.27 -18.43
C THR A 167 2.14 14.23 -18.93
N MET A 168 2.55 13.30 -18.06
CA MET A 168 3.48 12.23 -18.41
C MET A 168 2.78 11.11 -19.19
N LYS A 169 3.44 10.59 -20.23
CA LYS A 169 2.99 9.35 -20.89
C LYS A 169 3.46 8.14 -20.08
N PHE A 170 2.54 7.22 -19.82
CA PHE A 170 2.82 5.93 -19.19
C PHE A 170 1.92 4.84 -19.80
N ASP A 171 2.35 3.60 -19.66
CA ASP A 171 1.58 2.41 -20.09
C ASP A 171 0.63 1.97 -18.99
N LEU A 172 1.10 2.02 -17.74
CA LEU A 172 0.29 1.73 -16.57
C LEU A 172 0.71 2.60 -15.39
N ALA A 173 -0.27 3.08 -14.61
CA ALA A 173 -0.04 3.79 -13.37
C ALA A 173 -0.84 3.16 -12.24
N ILE A 174 -0.15 2.72 -11.19
CA ILE A 174 -0.76 2.28 -9.94
C ILE A 174 -0.84 3.48 -9.02
N VAL A 175 -2.05 3.87 -8.66
CA VAL A 175 -2.33 5.09 -7.90
C VAL A 175 -3.15 4.76 -6.66
N GLY A 176 -2.62 5.11 -5.49
CA GLY A 176 -3.37 5.06 -4.24
C GLY A 176 -4.42 6.13 -4.20
N GLY A 177 -5.68 5.76 -4.04
CA GLY A 177 -6.76 6.74 -3.91
C GLY A 177 -6.90 7.30 -2.48
N PRO A 178 -7.75 8.31 -2.28
CA PRO A 178 -7.91 8.98 -0.99
C PRO A 178 -8.67 8.13 0.05
N PRO A 179 -8.45 8.36 1.36
CA PRO A 179 -9.14 7.65 2.44
C PRO A 179 -10.55 8.21 2.69
N LEU A 180 -11.49 7.92 1.80
CA LEU A 180 -12.88 8.40 1.89
C LEU A 180 -13.56 8.09 3.23
N TYR A 181 -13.16 6.99 3.88
CA TYR A 181 -13.68 6.57 5.18
C TYR A 181 -13.24 7.45 6.37
N LEU A 182 -12.32 8.38 6.15
CA LEU A 182 -11.85 9.36 7.14
C LEU A 182 -12.46 10.76 6.95
N LYS A 183 -13.18 11.01 5.85
CA LYS A 183 -13.63 12.36 5.45
C LYS A 183 -14.47 13.07 6.51
N ASN A 184 -15.25 12.34 7.31
CA ASN A 184 -16.11 12.92 8.35
C ASN A 184 -15.41 13.19 9.69
N ARG A 185 -14.08 12.95 9.80
CA ARG A 185 -13.35 13.13 11.07
C ARG A 185 -12.87 14.57 11.30
N SER A 186 -12.64 15.33 10.23
CA SER A 186 -12.31 16.74 10.28
C SER A 186 -12.46 17.38 8.91
N GLU A 187 -12.55 18.70 8.86
CA GLU A 187 -12.60 19.48 7.61
C GLU A 187 -11.34 19.30 6.77
N GLU A 188 -10.16 19.26 7.39
CA GLU A 188 -8.87 18.99 6.72
C GLU A 188 -8.91 17.64 5.97
N LEU A 189 -9.41 16.58 6.64
CA LEU A 189 -9.51 15.24 6.03
C LEU A 189 -10.57 15.17 4.94
N SER A 190 -11.67 15.89 5.09
CA SER A 190 -12.70 16.02 4.05
C SER A 190 -12.13 16.67 2.79
N SER A 191 -11.45 17.80 2.94
CA SER A 191 -10.82 18.54 1.83
C SER A 191 -9.77 17.70 1.09
N ILE A 192 -8.91 16.99 1.82
CA ILE A 192 -7.91 16.08 1.24
C ILE A 192 -8.58 14.94 0.47
N ALA A 193 -9.63 14.34 1.04
CA ALA A 193 -10.32 13.24 0.39
C ALA A 193 -11.02 13.68 -0.90
N GLU A 194 -11.69 14.83 -0.86
CA GLU A 194 -12.40 15.41 -1.99
C GLU A 194 -11.44 15.82 -3.11
N LYS A 195 -10.39 16.59 -2.79
CA LYS A 195 -9.35 16.97 -3.75
C LYS A 195 -8.72 15.73 -4.38
N GLY A 196 -8.43 14.73 -3.54
CA GLY A 196 -7.84 13.48 -3.99
C GLY A 196 -8.73 12.73 -5.00
N LEU A 197 -10.03 12.73 -4.74
CA LEU A 197 -11.03 12.06 -5.57
C LEU A 197 -11.19 12.76 -6.92
N VAL A 198 -11.28 14.10 -6.92
CA VAL A 198 -11.32 14.93 -8.13
C VAL A 198 -10.10 14.69 -9.02
N ASN A 199 -8.90 14.73 -8.42
CA ASN A 199 -7.64 14.53 -9.15
C ASN A 199 -7.52 13.11 -9.70
N LEU A 200 -7.88 12.09 -8.92
CA LEU A 200 -7.87 10.71 -9.40
C LEU A 200 -8.86 10.50 -10.55
N ALA A 201 -10.08 11.05 -10.45
CA ALA A 201 -11.07 10.97 -11.51
C ALA A 201 -10.58 11.64 -12.80
N ALA A 202 -9.96 12.82 -12.69
CA ALA A 202 -9.35 13.50 -13.83
C ALA A 202 -8.22 12.69 -14.47
N LEU A 203 -7.37 12.05 -13.66
CA LEU A 203 -6.29 11.20 -14.14
C LEU A 203 -6.81 9.97 -14.90
N VAL A 204 -7.87 9.32 -14.40
CA VAL A 204 -8.54 8.20 -15.06
C VAL A 204 -9.13 8.63 -16.41
N ARG A 205 -9.89 9.74 -16.44
CA ARG A 205 -10.49 10.24 -17.70
C ARG A 205 -9.45 10.59 -18.76
N ALA A 206 -8.32 11.15 -18.36
CA ALA A 206 -7.23 11.49 -19.28
C ALA A 206 -6.45 10.26 -19.76
N ASN A 207 -6.53 9.14 -19.05
CA ASN A 207 -5.73 7.93 -19.30
C ASN A 207 -6.60 6.65 -19.16
N PRO A 208 -7.66 6.50 -19.98
CA PRO A 208 -8.56 5.36 -19.87
C PRO A 208 -7.81 4.05 -20.08
N HIS A 209 -8.17 3.05 -19.26
CA HIS A 209 -7.60 1.71 -19.18
C HIS A 209 -6.11 1.65 -18.80
N ARG A 210 -5.55 2.74 -18.27
CA ARG A 210 -4.12 2.80 -17.87
C ARG A 210 -3.90 3.07 -16.39
N VAL A 211 -4.95 3.36 -15.61
CA VAL A 211 -4.84 3.70 -14.19
C VAL A 211 -5.41 2.57 -13.32
N VAL A 212 -4.55 1.96 -12.51
CA VAL A 212 -4.93 1.00 -11.47
C VAL A 212 -5.19 1.75 -10.16
N VAL A 213 -6.44 1.77 -9.72
CA VAL A 213 -6.82 2.38 -8.43
C VAL A 213 -6.63 1.38 -7.29
N SER A 214 -6.08 1.84 -6.16
CA SER A 214 -5.72 0.95 -5.06
C SER A 214 -5.73 1.61 -3.67
N HIS A 215 -5.42 0.79 -2.65
CA HIS A 215 -5.14 1.19 -1.27
C HIS A 215 -6.33 1.81 -0.52
N HIS A 216 -6.24 3.06 -0.05
CA HIS A 216 -7.23 3.65 0.84
C HIS A 216 -8.63 3.80 0.24
N LEU A 217 -8.73 4.11 -1.06
CA LEU A 217 -10.02 4.29 -1.73
C LEU A 217 -10.87 3.01 -1.69
N LEU A 218 -10.23 1.85 -1.89
CA LEU A 218 -10.88 0.54 -1.88
C LEU A 218 -11.36 0.09 -0.50
N ARG A 219 -11.04 0.83 0.58
CA ARG A 219 -11.56 0.56 1.93
C ARG A 219 -12.97 1.12 2.16
N SER A 220 -13.52 1.82 1.17
CA SER A 220 -14.89 2.35 1.20
C SER A 220 -15.75 1.58 0.20
N PRO A 221 -16.93 1.06 0.60
CA PRO A 221 -17.81 0.34 -0.33
C PRO A 221 -18.24 1.18 -1.53
N SER A 222 -18.48 2.48 -1.32
CA SER A 222 -19.01 3.42 -2.30
C SER A 222 -17.93 4.08 -3.19
N TRP A 223 -16.79 3.40 -3.40
CA TRP A 223 -15.63 4.02 -4.03
C TRP A 223 -15.80 4.24 -5.53
N ILE A 224 -16.60 3.40 -6.19
CA ILE A 224 -16.92 3.53 -7.62
C ILE A 224 -17.83 4.72 -7.82
N GLU A 225 -18.93 4.79 -7.06
CA GLU A 225 -19.91 5.86 -7.11
C GLU A 225 -19.25 7.21 -6.84
N ALA A 226 -18.28 7.23 -5.91
CA ALA A 226 -17.48 8.41 -5.63
C ALA A 226 -16.68 8.88 -6.85
N LEU A 227 -16.03 7.98 -7.59
CA LEU A 227 -15.30 8.34 -8.82
C LEU A 227 -16.23 8.76 -9.96
N GLU A 228 -17.36 8.05 -10.12
CA GLU A 228 -18.36 8.31 -11.15
C GLU A 228 -19.04 9.67 -10.94
N HIS A 229 -19.24 10.11 -9.70
CA HIS A 229 -19.74 11.45 -9.38
C HIS A 229 -18.83 12.57 -9.94
N HIS A 230 -17.52 12.29 -10.09
CA HIS A 230 -16.57 13.21 -10.72
C HIS A 230 -16.27 12.84 -12.18
N GLY A 231 -17.10 12.02 -12.81
CA GLY A 231 -17.07 11.71 -14.24
C GLY A 231 -16.08 10.64 -14.68
N ALA A 232 -15.42 9.92 -13.75
CA ALA A 232 -14.60 8.77 -14.13
C ALA A 232 -15.46 7.51 -14.25
N SER A 233 -15.47 6.86 -15.42
CA SER A 233 -16.21 5.62 -15.63
C SER A 233 -15.50 4.44 -14.96
N ARG A 234 -16.28 3.53 -14.35
CA ARG A 234 -15.77 2.23 -13.87
C ARG A 234 -15.04 1.45 -14.96
N ASN A 235 -15.47 1.58 -16.22
CA ASN A 235 -14.87 0.84 -17.34
C ASN A 235 -13.49 1.39 -17.73
N ASP A 236 -13.20 2.65 -17.41
CA ASP A 236 -11.95 3.33 -17.76
C ASP A 236 -10.84 3.09 -16.72
N LEU A 237 -11.18 2.61 -15.53
CA LEU A 237 -10.20 2.30 -14.49
C LEU A 237 -9.89 0.81 -14.42
N LEU A 238 -8.74 0.49 -13.84
CA LEU A 238 -8.31 -0.86 -13.55
C LEU A 238 -8.21 -1.08 -12.04
N THR A 239 -8.28 -2.35 -11.63
CA THR A 239 -7.92 -2.80 -10.29
C THR A 239 -6.97 -4.00 -10.41
N TYR A 240 -6.19 -4.29 -9.37
CA TYR A 240 -5.36 -5.50 -9.35
C TYR A 240 -6.18 -6.77 -9.59
N SER A 241 -7.39 -6.85 -9.02
CA SER A 241 -8.31 -7.98 -9.22
C SER A 241 -8.77 -8.10 -10.68
N ALA A 242 -9.10 -6.99 -11.33
CA ALA A 242 -9.51 -6.98 -12.73
C ALA A 242 -8.39 -7.45 -13.67
N ILE A 243 -7.15 -6.95 -13.47
CA ILE A 243 -5.98 -7.38 -14.25
C ILE A 243 -5.72 -8.89 -14.06
N ARG A 244 -5.95 -9.40 -12.85
CA ARG A 244 -5.76 -10.82 -12.51
C ARG A 244 -6.92 -11.72 -12.91
N GLY A 245 -8.04 -11.17 -13.37
CA GLY A 245 -9.26 -11.94 -13.67
C GLY A 245 -9.89 -12.61 -12.44
N VAL A 246 -9.76 -12.01 -11.25
CA VAL A 246 -10.33 -12.55 -10.01
C VAL A 246 -11.42 -11.64 -9.44
N PRO A 247 -12.40 -12.18 -8.69
CA PRO A 247 -13.45 -11.39 -8.07
C PRO A 247 -12.91 -10.32 -7.12
N HIS A 248 -13.66 -9.23 -7.00
CA HIS A 248 -13.37 -8.15 -6.08
C HIS A 248 -13.98 -8.43 -4.70
N THR A 249 -13.17 -8.72 -3.69
CA THR A 249 -13.65 -9.18 -2.38
C THR A 249 -13.79 -8.08 -1.32
N LEU A 250 -13.01 -7.00 -1.41
CA LEU A 250 -13.05 -5.82 -0.52
C LEU A 250 -13.32 -6.10 0.97
N LEU A 251 -12.62 -7.08 1.55
CA LEU A 251 -12.96 -7.63 2.86
C LEU A 251 -13.05 -6.58 3.98
N GLU A 252 -12.11 -5.62 4.06
CA GLU A 252 -12.16 -4.55 5.07
C GLU A 252 -13.36 -3.60 4.89
N ALA A 253 -13.72 -3.29 3.63
CA ALA A 253 -14.87 -2.43 3.33
C ALA A 253 -16.20 -3.14 3.64
N SER A 254 -16.25 -4.45 3.41
CA SER A 254 -17.41 -5.32 3.68
C SER A 254 -17.41 -5.93 5.07
N ARG A 255 -16.53 -5.50 5.99
CA ARG A 255 -16.34 -6.13 7.30
C ARG A 255 -17.64 -6.26 8.09
N LYS A 256 -18.51 -5.24 8.07
CA LYS A 256 -19.81 -5.30 8.74
C LYS A 256 -20.66 -6.47 8.21
N LEU A 257 -20.75 -6.60 6.89
CA LEU A 257 -21.48 -7.68 6.22
C LEU A 257 -20.87 -9.06 6.50
N LEU A 258 -19.53 -9.16 6.57
CA LEU A 258 -18.85 -10.41 6.93
C LEU A 258 -19.27 -10.89 8.32
N TYR A 259 -19.28 -10.00 9.33
CA TYR A 259 -19.72 -10.36 10.68
C TYR A 259 -21.21 -10.72 10.76
N GLU A 260 -22.06 -10.10 9.93
CA GLU A 260 -23.49 -10.41 9.89
C GLU A 260 -23.78 -11.75 9.22
N SER A 261 -23.01 -12.12 8.19
CA SER A 261 -23.26 -13.33 7.38
C SER A 261 -22.46 -14.56 7.83
N ASP A 262 -21.28 -14.36 8.41
CA ASP A 262 -20.38 -15.41 8.89
C ASP A 262 -19.73 -14.98 10.22
N PRO A 263 -20.50 -14.90 11.32
CA PRO A 263 -19.96 -14.42 12.58
C PRO A 263 -18.84 -15.32 13.11
N PRO A 264 -17.69 -14.76 13.56
CA PRO A 264 -16.64 -15.55 14.17
C PRO A 264 -17.10 -16.16 15.51
N PRO A 265 -16.42 -17.19 16.02
CA PRO A 265 -16.83 -17.87 17.25
C PRO A 265 -16.85 -16.92 18.46
N PRO A 266 -17.65 -17.18 19.51
CA PRO A 266 -17.75 -16.31 20.67
C PRO A 266 -16.41 -15.99 21.38
N SER A 267 -15.41 -16.87 21.27
CA SER A 267 -14.08 -16.71 21.85
C SER A 267 -13.14 -15.81 21.03
N TYR A 268 -13.59 -15.28 19.89
CA TYR A 268 -12.71 -14.64 18.90
C TYR A 268 -11.92 -13.45 19.42
N GLU A 269 -12.55 -12.52 20.15
CA GLU A 269 -11.82 -11.37 20.70
C GLU A 269 -10.76 -11.78 21.73
N SER A 270 -11.01 -12.81 22.53
CA SER A 270 -10.03 -13.36 23.46
C SER A 270 -8.84 -14.00 22.71
N LEU A 271 -9.10 -14.69 21.60
CA LEU A 271 -8.05 -15.22 20.73
C LEU A 271 -7.20 -14.11 20.11
N LEU A 272 -7.83 -13.03 19.64
CA LEU A 272 -7.10 -11.86 19.11
C LEU A 272 -6.15 -11.25 20.15
N VAL A 273 -6.59 -11.12 21.40
CA VAL A 273 -5.75 -10.62 22.49
C VAL A 273 -4.58 -11.57 22.75
N LYS A 274 -4.85 -12.87 22.82
CA LYS A 274 -3.84 -13.91 23.04
C LYS A 274 -2.74 -13.90 21.95
N HIS A 275 -3.13 -13.71 20.70
CA HIS A 275 -2.24 -13.81 19.52
C HIS A 275 -1.72 -12.47 19.00
N LYS A 276 -1.97 -11.34 19.68
CA LYS A 276 -1.65 -9.97 19.19
C LYS A 276 -0.18 -9.76 18.80
N GLY A 277 0.74 -10.43 19.49
CA GLY A 277 2.19 -10.34 19.27
C GLY A 277 2.75 -11.40 18.33
N GLU A 278 1.88 -12.18 17.69
CA GLU A 278 2.29 -13.36 16.93
C GLU A 278 1.89 -13.27 15.46
N LYS A 279 2.57 -14.03 14.59
CA LYS A 279 2.16 -14.16 13.18
C LYS A 279 0.72 -14.70 13.09
N CYS A 280 -0.06 -14.15 12.16
CA CYS A 280 -1.50 -14.46 12.04
C CYS A 280 -1.83 -15.93 11.80
N THR A 281 -0.90 -16.73 11.30
CA THR A 281 -1.09 -18.18 11.10
C THR A 281 -1.37 -18.92 12.41
N LYS A 282 -0.85 -18.45 13.55
CA LYS A 282 -1.16 -19.05 14.86
C LYS A 282 -2.60 -18.80 15.28
N LEU A 283 -3.13 -17.59 15.02
CA LEU A 283 -4.55 -17.27 15.22
C LEU A 283 -5.42 -18.16 14.31
N LEU A 284 -5.08 -18.26 13.03
CA LEU A 284 -5.83 -19.07 12.07
C LEU A 284 -5.87 -20.54 12.48
N HIS A 285 -4.74 -21.11 12.91
CA HIS A 285 -4.68 -22.47 13.43
C HIS A 285 -5.58 -22.66 14.67
N ALA A 286 -5.67 -21.67 15.56
CA ALA A 286 -6.53 -21.72 16.74
C ALA A 286 -8.03 -21.62 16.41
N LEU A 287 -8.39 -21.11 15.23
CA LEU A 287 -9.77 -20.97 14.76
C LEU A 287 -10.29 -22.20 14.00
N GLY A 288 -9.40 -23.12 13.62
CA GLY A 288 -9.70 -24.21 12.69
C GLY A 288 -9.86 -23.74 11.24
#